data_AF-A0A2E6ZIW1-F1
#
_entry.id   AF-A0A2E6ZIW1-F1
#
_cell.length_a   1.000
_cell.length_b   1.000
_cell.length_c   1.000
_cell.angle_alpha   90.00
_cell.angle_beta   90.00
_cell.angle_gamma   90.00
#
_symmetry.space_group_name_H-M   'P 1'
#
loop_
_entity.id
_entity.type
_entity.pdbx_description
1 polymer ?
#
loop_
_entity_poly.entity_id
_entity_poly.type
_entity_poly.pdbx_seq_one_letter_code
_entity_poly.pdbx_strand_id
1 'polypeptide(L)'
;MVSVKEKKTKKVKVKDDISDEVKDSFREHAKFYQQYDVPPQWENQPIACKEPNLDPFKKVNWKNLWEADQKGRLFFKKENDQIVWSYICAEAKSGRGIKDVAEDVVAHIKTGDLQITRFAYADGYMDDLIKDIESKRELENDLFDTRCDLFFTDVNMELQQDKDLCNAINATWLSSKVTAVGSEVRGIWYSGELKQPGVSKYEDIKIQKMKLSSINKKECAELVQEIKDYKEAVNPWSYDGINGNYGGPEKTWYTIEVVPINPNSEVDYTILEKIPKLAKVVNEITSVDKCTWLVITRVEPKNGVIQRHTDIGHDSWDYQTKNGPKLGRSLRIHFPIQVDEECIFTQVGLDGETEDFRLKTGEYYYMDKRKPHWVVNNSENYRFHVIMDIECEQKHLDALL
;
A
#
# COMPACT_ATOMS: atom_id res chain seq x y z
N MET A 1 11.70 -61.14 7.30
CA MET A 1 11.78 -59.81 6.67
C MET A 1 11.26 -58.78 7.65
N VAL A 2 12.15 -57.97 8.22
CA VAL A 2 11.77 -56.81 9.06
C VAL A 2 12.60 -55.64 8.52
N SER A 3 11.97 -54.69 7.84
CA SER A 3 12.66 -53.51 7.32
C SER A 3 12.85 -52.49 8.44
N VAL A 4 14.10 -52.17 8.76
CA VAL A 4 14.45 -51.07 9.67
C VAL A 4 14.37 -49.76 8.87
N LYS A 5 13.50 -48.85 9.30
CA LYS A 5 13.46 -47.46 8.79
C LYS A 5 14.71 -46.72 9.26
N GLU A 6 15.54 -46.27 8.33
CA GLU A 6 16.61 -45.31 8.61
C GLU A 6 16.02 -44.00 9.15
N LYS A 7 16.39 -43.65 10.38
CA LYS A 7 16.14 -42.33 10.97
C LYS A 7 16.93 -41.29 10.20
N LYS A 8 16.22 -40.39 9.51
CA LYS A 8 16.76 -39.12 9.00
C LYS A 8 17.57 -38.44 10.11
N THR A 9 18.86 -38.24 9.85
CA THR A 9 19.78 -37.45 10.66
C THR A 9 19.19 -36.05 10.82
N LYS A 10 18.90 -35.66 12.06
CA LYS A 10 18.54 -34.26 12.39
C LYS A 10 19.69 -33.37 11.90
N LYS A 11 19.40 -32.41 11.01
CA LYS A 11 20.26 -31.25 10.82
C LYS A 11 20.41 -30.57 12.18
N VAL A 12 21.59 -30.70 12.77
CA VAL A 12 21.98 -29.89 13.93
C VAL A 12 22.02 -28.45 13.43
N LYS A 13 21.03 -27.64 13.82
CA LYS A 13 21.17 -26.18 13.75
C LYS A 13 22.18 -25.83 14.83
N VAL A 14 23.43 -25.64 14.44
CA VAL A 14 24.37 -24.84 15.22
C VAL A 14 23.76 -23.44 15.24
N LYS A 15 23.19 -23.04 16.39
CA LYS A 15 23.00 -21.62 16.68
C LYS A 15 24.41 -21.17 17.01
N ASP A 16 25.08 -20.50 16.08
CA ASP A 16 26.25 -19.73 16.44
C ASP A 16 25.77 -18.68 17.45
N ASP A 17 26.27 -18.75 18.69
CA ASP A 17 25.98 -17.77 19.72
C ASP A 17 26.70 -16.47 19.34
N ILE A 18 26.00 -15.61 18.59
CA ILE A 18 26.46 -14.26 18.25
C ILE A 18 26.68 -13.50 19.57
N SER A 19 27.89 -12.96 19.75
CA SER A 19 28.24 -12.21 20.96
C SER A 19 27.37 -10.95 21.08
N ASP A 20 27.17 -10.48 22.32
CA ASP A 20 26.35 -9.29 22.54
C ASP A 20 27.04 -8.02 22.00
N GLU A 21 28.37 -7.96 21.99
CA GLU A 21 29.11 -6.85 21.37
C GLU A 21 28.84 -6.74 19.86
N VAL A 22 28.77 -7.89 19.17
CA VAL A 22 28.40 -7.91 17.73
C VAL A 22 26.97 -7.45 17.54
N LYS A 23 26.03 -7.91 18.37
CA LYS A 23 24.63 -7.47 18.30
C LYS A 23 24.50 -5.97 18.52
N ASP A 24 25.21 -5.42 19.50
CA ASP A 24 25.16 -4.00 19.85
C ASP A 24 25.71 -3.13 18.72
N SER A 25 26.82 -3.52 18.09
CA SER A 25 27.35 -2.83 16.91
C SER A 25 26.31 -2.76 15.77
N PHE A 26 25.65 -3.88 15.45
CA PHE A 26 24.60 -3.90 14.42
C PHE A 26 23.30 -3.23 14.85
N ARG A 27 23.02 -3.11 16.15
CA ARG A 27 21.89 -2.31 16.66
C ARG A 27 22.14 -0.82 16.43
N GLU A 28 23.34 -0.33 16.70
CA GLU A 28 23.71 1.06 16.38
C GLU A 28 23.65 1.31 14.86
N HIS A 29 24.11 0.37 14.03
CA HIS A 29 23.96 0.47 12.58
C HIS A 29 22.49 0.48 12.15
N ALA A 30 21.65 -0.35 12.76
CA ALA A 30 20.22 -0.35 12.47
C ALA A 30 19.55 0.98 12.85
N LYS A 31 19.96 1.63 13.94
CA LYS A 31 19.45 2.96 14.33
C LYS A 31 19.70 4.02 13.25
N PHE A 32 20.85 3.97 12.56
CA PHE A 32 21.13 4.88 11.45
C PHE A 32 20.05 4.79 10.35
N TYR A 33 19.70 3.58 9.92
CA TYR A 33 18.58 3.38 8.97
C TYR A 33 17.24 3.82 9.54
N GLN A 34 16.97 3.54 10.82
CA GLN A 34 15.69 3.86 11.45
C GLN A 34 15.47 5.36 11.63
N GLN A 35 16.55 6.12 11.85
CA GLN A 35 16.53 7.58 11.91
C GLN A 35 16.40 8.21 10.53
N TYR A 36 16.97 7.58 9.51
CA TYR A 36 16.87 7.99 8.11
C TYR A 36 15.47 7.73 7.52
N ASP A 37 14.88 6.56 7.78
CA ASP A 37 13.60 6.10 7.20
C ASP A 37 12.38 6.61 8.00
N VAL A 38 12.36 7.92 8.31
CA VAL A 38 11.26 8.59 9.02
C VAL A 38 10.58 9.58 8.08
N PRO A 39 9.44 9.20 7.47
CA PRO A 39 8.69 10.11 6.59
C PRO A 39 8.17 11.32 7.39
N PRO A 40 8.38 12.58 6.95
CA PRO A 40 7.88 13.79 7.65
C PRO A 40 6.35 13.78 7.84
N GLN A 41 5.65 12.99 7.02
CA GLN A 41 4.23 12.72 7.09
C GLN A 41 3.79 12.10 8.43
N TRP A 42 4.70 11.45 9.17
CA TRP A 42 4.40 10.82 10.46
C TRP A 42 3.85 11.83 11.49
N GLU A 43 4.23 13.10 11.40
CA GLU A 43 3.84 14.14 12.36
C GLU A 43 2.44 14.69 12.11
N ASN A 44 1.99 14.67 10.85
CA ASN A 44 0.85 15.47 10.41
C ASN A 44 -0.31 14.64 9.85
N GLN A 45 -0.12 13.35 9.64
CA GLN A 45 -1.16 12.46 9.14
C GLN A 45 -1.82 11.66 10.26
N PRO A 46 -3.11 11.29 10.13
CA PRO A 46 -3.83 10.54 11.14
C PRO A 46 -3.43 9.06 11.13
N ILE A 47 -2.21 8.76 11.60
CA ILE A 47 -1.62 7.41 11.59
C ILE A 47 -1.98 6.66 12.87
N ALA A 48 -2.24 5.36 12.75
CA ALA A 48 -2.52 4.49 13.91
C ALA A 48 -1.25 4.12 14.70
N CYS A 49 -0.10 4.06 14.03
CA CYS A 49 1.20 3.77 14.64
C CYS A 49 1.69 4.95 15.49
N LYS A 50 2.31 4.64 16.64
CA LYS A 50 2.96 5.63 17.51
C LYS A 50 4.47 5.77 17.24
N GLU A 51 5.02 4.92 16.38
CA GLU A 51 6.43 4.99 15.99
C GLU A 51 6.60 5.89 14.74
N PRO A 52 7.70 6.67 14.66
CA PRO A 52 7.97 7.50 13.47
C PRO A 52 8.17 6.69 12.19
N ASN A 53 8.68 5.46 12.28
CA ASN A 53 8.69 4.52 11.16
C ASN A 53 7.29 3.94 10.98
N LEU A 54 6.64 4.18 9.84
CA LEU A 54 5.24 3.82 9.66
C LEU A 54 5.05 2.30 9.62
N ASP A 55 5.94 1.56 8.96
CA ASP A 55 5.92 0.09 8.94
C ASP A 55 6.97 -0.53 9.90
N PRO A 56 6.57 -0.95 11.12
CA PRO A 56 7.48 -1.58 12.08
C PRO A 56 8.04 -2.93 11.60
N PHE A 57 7.40 -3.60 10.64
CA PHE A 57 7.87 -4.87 10.09
C PHE A 57 8.91 -4.70 8.99
N LYS A 58 8.96 -3.52 8.37
CA LYS A 58 9.97 -3.16 7.34
C LYS A 58 11.17 -2.41 7.91
N LYS A 59 11.08 -2.00 9.17
CA LYS A 59 12.17 -1.42 9.95
C LYS A 59 13.42 -2.29 9.87
N VAL A 60 14.51 -1.71 9.38
CA VAL A 60 15.81 -2.38 9.35
C VAL A 60 16.25 -2.68 10.78
N ASN A 61 16.47 -3.95 11.09
CA ASN A 61 16.97 -4.37 12.40
C ASN A 61 18.39 -4.97 12.31
N TRP A 62 19.03 -5.09 13.48
CA TRP A 62 20.40 -5.60 13.60
C TRP A 62 20.60 -6.96 12.91
N LYS A 63 19.58 -7.82 12.95
CA LYS A 63 19.65 -9.16 12.37
C LYS A 63 19.61 -9.11 10.85
N ASN A 64 18.82 -8.21 10.25
CA ASN A 64 18.83 -7.99 8.80
C ASN A 64 20.22 -7.57 8.32
N LEU A 65 20.85 -6.64 9.04
CA LEU A 65 22.19 -6.13 8.70
C LEU A 65 23.26 -7.20 8.88
N TRP A 66 23.27 -7.90 10.02
CA TRP A 66 24.20 -9.00 10.26
C TRP A 66 24.07 -10.10 9.19
N GLU A 67 22.85 -10.51 8.83
CA GLU A 67 22.65 -11.52 7.78
C GLU A 67 23.09 -11.03 6.39
N ALA A 68 22.99 -9.73 6.10
CA ALA A 68 23.48 -9.13 4.86
C ALA A 68 25.01 -9.10 4.85
N ASP A 69 25.63 -8.68 5.95
CA ASP A 69 27.08 -8.65 6.15
C ASP A 69 27.72 -10.03 5.98
N GLN A 70 27.16 -11.07 6.63
CA GLN A 70 27.63 -12.45 6.51
C GLN A 70 27.54 -13.01 5.08
N LYS A 71 26.75 -12.38 4.21
CA LYS A 71 26.62 -12.74 2.79
C LYS A 71 27.43 -11.82 1.87
N GLY A 72 28.21 -10.88 2.40
CA GLY A 72 28.95 -9.89 1.64
C GLY A 72 28.05 -8.89 0.90
N ARG A 73 26.88 -8.57 1.47
CA ARG A 73 25.85 -7.73 0.86
C ARG A 73 25.66 -6.38 1.53
N LEU A 74 26.23 -6.20 2.71
CA LEU A 74 26.16 -4.95 3.43
C LEU A 74 27.41 -4.12 3.09
N PHE A 75 27.19 -2.92 2.60
CA PHE A 75 28.23 -1.96 2.27
C PHE A 75 27.98 -0.70 3.08
N PHE A 76 29.02 -0.12 3.67
CA PHE A 76 28.90 1.08 4.47
C PHE A 76 30.25 1.79 4.58
N LYS A 77 30.18 3.08 4.89
CA LYS A 77 31.35 3.89 5.26
C LYS A 77 31.18 4.46 6.65
N LYS A 78 32.29 4.57 7.37
CA LYS A 78 32.37 5.28 8.64
C LYS A 78 33.34 6.46 8.54
N GLU A 79 32.98 7.57 9.17
CA GLU A 79 33.89 8.68 9.45
C GLU A 79 33.74 9.05 10.93
N ASN A 80 34.86 9.21 11.64
CA ASN A 80 34.88 9.46 13.10
C ASN A 80 34.01 8.47 13.89
N ASP A 81 34.12 7.17 13.55
CA ASP A 81 33.35 6.06 14.11
C ASP A 81 31.82 6.10 13.89
N GLN A 82 31.32 7.10 13.14
CA GLN A 82 29.91 7.24 12.77
C GLN A 82 29.67 6.74 11.36
N ILE A 83 28.54 6.06 11.14
CA ILE A 83 28.14 5.59 9.82
C ILE A 83 27.60 6.79 9.03
N VAL A 84 28.20 7.06 7.87
CA VAL A 84 27.83 8.20 7.02
C VAL A 84 26.98 7.77 5.82
N TRP A 85 27.13 6.53 5.37
CA TRP A 85 26.19 5.88 4.47
C TRP A 85 26.25 4.37 4.64
N SER A 86 25.16 3.71 4.26
CA SER A 86 25.06 2.25 4.21
C SER A 86 24.03 1.83 3.19
N TYR A 87 24.26 0.70 2.52
CA TYR A 87 23.28 0.08 1.66
C TYR A 87 23.41 -1.46 1.64
N ILE A 88 22.30 -2.13 1.31
CA ILE A 88 22.24 -3.58 1.13
C ILE A 88 22.07 -3.86 -0.35
N CYS A 89 23.08 -4.50 -0.95
CA CYS A 89 23.12 -4.85 -2.36
C CYS A 89 23.39 -6.34 -2.56
N ALA A 90 22.71 -6.96 -3.53
CA ALA A 90 22.96 -8.33 -3.92
C ALA A 90 23.00 -8.47 -5.44
N GLU A 91 23.93 -9.27 -5.93
CA GLU A 91 23.91 -9.75 -7.32
C GLU A 91 22.80 -10.78 -7.51
N ALA A 92 22.04 -10.62 -8.59
CA ALA A 92 21.00 -11.54 -8.99
C ALA A 92 21.60 -12.85 -9.52
N LYS A 93 21.24 -13.96 -8.87
CA LYS A 93 21.71 -15.31 -9.24
C LYS A 93 20.94 -15.96 -10.39
N SER A 94 19.81 -15.36 -10.76
CA SER A 94 18.87 -15.91 -11.73
C SER A 94 17.98 -14.81 -12.28
N GLY A 95 17.59 -14.91 -13.55
CA GLY A 95 16.59 -14.01 -14.13
C GLY A 95 15.20 -14.21 -13.54
N ARG A 96 14.48 -13.11 -13.26
CA ARG A 96 13.09 -13.14 -12.76
C ARG A 96 12.35 -11.82 -13.01
N GLY A 97 11.02 -11.86 -12.95
CA GLY A 97 10.20 -10.66 -12.89
C GLY A 97 10.23 -10.02 -11.49
N ILE A 98 10.20 -8.69 -11.44
CA ILE A 98 9.92 -7.90 -10.24
C ILE A 98 8.47 -7.44 -10.36
N LYS A 99 7.70 -7.74 -9.31
CA LYS A 99 6.27 -7.41 -9.23
C LYS A 99 6.00 -6.16 -8.42
N ASP A 100 5.00 -5.40 -8.82
CA ASP A 100 4.47 -4.22 -8.12
C ASP A 100 3.23 -4.56 -7.27
N VAL A 101 2.54 -3.53 -6.76
CA VAL A 101 1.30 -3.66 -5.98
C VAL A 101 0.16 -4.35 -6.74
N ALA A 102 0.16 -4.31 -8.07
CA ALA A 102 -0.85 -4.95 -8.90
C ALA A 102 -0.54 -6.42 -9.23
N GLU A 103 0.61 -6.90 -8.73
CA GLU A 103 1.28 -8.16 -9.07
C GLU A 103 1.75 -8.27 -10.53
N ASP A 104 1.80 -7.15 -11.25
CA ASP A 104 2.29 -7.11 -12.63
C ASP A 104 3.80 -7.16 -12.64
N VAL A 105 4.38 -7.79 -13.66
CA VAL A 105 5.82 -7.75 -13.85
C VAL A 105 6.19 -6.40 -14.46
N VAL A 106 6.72 -5.51 -13.62
CA VAL A 106 7.09 -4.14 -14.01
C VAL A 106 8.56 -4.02 -14.40
N ALA A 107 9.37 -5.03 -14.07
CA ALA A 107 10.77 -5.09 -14.40
C ALA A 107 11.27 -6.54 -14.54
N HIS A 108 12.31 -6.74 -15.33
CA HIS A 108 13.00 -8.03 -15.48
C HIS A 108 14.46 -7.88 -15.04
N ILE A 109 14.80 -8.50 -13.93
CA ILE A 109 16.19 -8.63 -13.48
C ILE A 109 16.80 -9.88 -14.10
N LYS A 110 18.06 -9.80 -14.55
CA LYS A 110 18.84 -10.88 -15.15
C LYS A 110 19.93 -11.36 -14.19
N THR A 111 20.55 -12.50 -14.50
CA THR A 111 21.72 -12.96 -13.76
C THR A 111 22.86 -11.95 -13.94
N GLY A 112 23.52 -11.57 -12.84
CA GLY A 112 24.62 -10.59 -12.82
C GLY A 112 24.18 -9.15 -12.54
N ASP A 113 22.89 -8.82 -12.64
CA ASP A 113 22.38 -7.49 -12.29
C ASP A 113 22.44 -7.26 -10.77
N LEU A 114 22.60 -6.01 -10.36
CA LEU A 114 22.61 -5.62 -8.96
C LEU A 114 21.22 -5.22 -8.47
N GLN A 115 20.89 -5.65 -7.25
CA GLN A 115 19.66 -5.27 -6.58
C GLN A 115 19.96 -4.63 -5.23
N ILE A 116 19.69 -3.34 -5.11
CA ILE A 116 19.68 -2.61 -3.84
C ILE A 116 18.29 -2.72 -3.21
N THR A 117 18.26 -3.17 -1.96
CA THR A 117 17.01 -3.32 -1.20
C THR A 117 16.88 -2.30 -0.09
N ARG A 118 17.96 -1.71 0.41
CA ARG A 118 17.92 -0.66 1.44
C ARG A 118 19.13 0.24 1.24
N PHE A 119 18.99 1.52 1.49
CA PHE A 119 20.09 2.45 1.62
C PHE A 119 19.71 3.55 2.63
N ALA A 120 20.73 4.22 3.15
CA ALA A 120 20.62 5.40 4.01
C ALA A 120 21.94 6.18 3.90
N TYR A 121 21.87 7.50 3.95
CA TYR A 121 23.04 8.37 3.93
C TYR A 121 22.80 9.61 4.80
N ALA A 122 23.88 10.14 5.36
CA ALA A 122 23.88 11.40 6.08
C ALA A 122 23.98 12.58 5.08
N ASP A 123 23.50 13.75 5.50
CA ASP A 123 23.58 14.98 4.70
C ASP A 123 25.00 15.22 4.18
N GLY A 124 25.11 15.52 2.89
CA GLY A 124 26.39 15.74 2.21
C GLY A 124 27.13 14.49 1.73
N TYR A 125 26.62 13.28 2.00
CA TYR A 125 27.25 12.02 1.58
C TYR A 125 26.59 11.32 0.39
N MET A 126 25.60 11.95 -0.26
CA MET A 126 24.91 11.38 -1.43
C MET A 126 25.88 11.04 -2.56
N ASP A 127 26.76 11.98 -2.95
CA ASP A 127 27.71 11.77 -4.05
C ASP A 127 28.73 10.66 -3.73
N ASP A 128 29.15 10.55 -2.48
CA ASP A 128 30.08 9.51 -2.02
C ASP A 128 29.42 8.12 -2.07
N LEU A 129 28.15 8.02 -1.65
CA LEU A 129 27.35 6.81 -1.78
C LEU A 129 27.13 6.42 -3.25
N ILE A 130 26.77 7.38 -4.11
CA ILE A 130 26.58 7.14 -5.55
C ILE A 130 27.88 6.62 -6.15
N LYS A 131 29.01 7.23 -5.84
CA LYS A 131 30.32 6.78 -6.33
C LYS A 131 30.62 5.33 -5.94
N ASP A 132 30.34 4.93 -4.69
CA ASP A 132 30.54 3.55 -4.27
C ASP A 132 29.61 2.59 -5.01
N ILE A 133 28.31 2.90 -5.10
CA ILE A 133 27.33 2.11 -5.85
C ILE A 133 27.76 1.95 -7.31
N GLU A 134 28.21 3.03 -7.95
CA GLU A 134 28.63 3.03 -9.35
C GLU A 134 29.87 2.18 -9.58
N SER A 135 30.85 2.23 -8.67
CA SER A 135 32.02 1.36 -8.75
C SER A 135 31.67 -0.14 -8.70
N LYS A 136 30.56 -0.51 -8.04
CA LYS A 136 30.10 -1.92 -8.02
C LYS A 136 29.51 -2.37 -9.35
N ARG A 137 29.12 -1.43 -10.21
CA ARG A 137 28.50 -1.75 -11.49
C ARG A 137 29.52 -2.04 -12.59
N GLU A 138 30.78 -1.65 -12.38
CA GLU A 138 31.88 -1.90 -13.30
C GLU A 138 32.25 -3.39 -13.25
N LEU A 139 32.21 -4.07 -14.40
CA LEU A 139 32.73 -5.42 -14.53
C LEU A 139 34.17 -5.35 -15.04
N GLU A 140 35.09 -6.05 -14.40
CA GLU A 140 36.45 -6.24 -14.93
C GLU A 140 36.36 -7.12 -16.19
N ASN A 141 36.44 -6.52 -17.38
CA ASN A 141 36.57 -7.24 -18.64
C ASN A 141 37.50 -6.49 -19.60
N ASP A 142 38.63 -7.11 -19.95
CA ASP A 142 39.69 -6.54 -20.80
C ASP A 142 39.25 -6.17 -22.23
N LEU A 143 38.05 -6.54 -22.65
CA LEU A 143 37.57 -6.37 -24.04
C LEU A 143 36.34 -5.47 -24.20
N PHE A 144 35.58 -5.21 -23.13
CA PHE A 144 34.36 -4.39 -23.17
C PHE A 144 34.07 -3.75 -21.81
N ASP A 145 33.76 -2.45 -21.81
CA ASP A 145 33.18 -1.76 -20.65
C ASP A 145 31.71 -2.18 -20.49
N THR A 146 31.47 -3.39 -19.96
CA THR A 146 30.12 -3.83 -19.62
C THR A 146 29.79 -3.42 -18.20
N ARG A 147 28.81 -2.53 -18.06
CA ARG A 147 28.24 -2.15 -16.77
C ARG A 147 27.02 -3.02 -16.48
N CYS A 148 26.92 -3.58 -15.28
CA CYS A 148 25.71 -4.30 -14.92
C CYS A 148 24.56 -3.34 -14.61
N ASP A 149 23.34 -3.81 -14.86
CA ASP A 149 22.14 -3.05 -14.57
C ASP A 149 21.88 -3.01 -13.05
N LEU A 150 21.28 -1.92 -12.58
CA LEU A 150 21.00 -1.70 -11.17
C LEU A 150 19.49 -1.54 -10.95
N PHE A 151 18.97 -2.27 -9.97
CA PHE A 151 17.59 -2.19 -9.52
C PHE A 151 17.53 -1.74 -8.07
N PHE A 152 16.73 -0.71 -7.78
CA PHE A 152 16.26 -0.45 -6.43
C PHE A 152 14.86 -1.02 -6.29
N THR A 153 14.57 -1.72 -5.19
CA THR A 153 13.32 -2.50 -5.07
C THR A 153 12.50 -2.25 -3.81
N ASP A 154 12.91 -1.24 -3.05
CA ASP A 154 12.29 -0.81 -1.79
C ASP A 154 12.70 0.64 -1.45
N VAL A 155 12.59 1.54 -2.43
CA VAL A 155 12.87 2.98 -2.27
C VAL A 155 11.70 3.62 -1.51
N ASN A 156 11.92 4.43 -0.48
CA ASN A 156 10.79 5.11 0.17
C ASN A 156 10.31 6.27 -0.72
N MET A 157 9.14 6.13 -1.35
CA MET A 157 8.64 7.13 -2.30
C MET A 157 8.13 8.41 -1.61
N GLU A 158 7.89 8.33 -0.30
CA GLU A 158 7.45 9.46 0.53
C GLU A 158 8.63 10.26 1.09
N LEU A 159 9.86 9.79 0.90
CA LEU A 159 11.10 10.51 1.21
C LEU A 159 11.70 11.12 -0.05
N GLN A 160 11.78 12.45 -0.10
CA GLN A 160 12.36 13.14 -1.26
C GLN A 160 13.84 12.78 -1.47
N GLN A 161 14.60 12.66 -0.39
CA GLN A 161 16.01 12.25 -0.40
C GLN A 161 16.27 10.88 -1.07
N ASP A 162 15.31 9.95 -0.97
CA ASP A 162 15.40 8.62 -1.61
C ASP A 162 15.19 8.73 -3.12
N LYS A 163 14.21 9.55 -3.53
CA LYS A 163 13.94 9.86 -4.94
C LYS A 163 15.12 10.60 -5.57
N ASP A 164 15.71 11.55 -4.84
CA ASP A 164 16.85 12.35 -5.31
C ASP A 164 18.08 11.48 -5.58
N LEU A 165 18.39 10.52 -4.70
CA LEU A 165 19.48 9.55 -4.95
C LEU A 165 19.22 8.72 -6.21
N CYS A 166 17.99 8.22 -6.39
CA CYS A 166 17.63 7.44 -7.57
C CYS A 166 17.74 8.28 -8.87
N ASN A 167 17.31 9.55 -8.83
CA ASN A 167 17.45 10.47 -9.95
C ASN A 167 18.93 10.76 -10.27
N ALA A 168 19.75 10.99 -9.24
CA ALA A 168 21.17 11.31 -9.39
C ALA A 168 21.99 10.15 -9.99
N ILE A 169 21.56 8.90 -9.82
CA ILE A 169 22.15 7.72 -10.46
C ILE A 169 21.48 7.35 -11.81
N ASN A 170 20.73 8.30 -12.40
CA ASN A 170 19.98 8.13 -13.65
C ASN A 170 19.05 6.90 -13.63
N ALA A 171 18.47 6.56 -12.47
CA ALA A 171 17.47 5.52 -12.39
C ALA A 171 16.11 6.08 -12.83
N THR A 172 15.34 5.27 -13.54
CA THR A 172 13.95 5.55 -13.90
C THR A 172 13.03 4.81 -12.93
N TRP A 173 12.04 5.52 -12.39
CA TRP A 173 10.97 4.91 -11.61
C TRP A 173 10.09 4.05 -12.51
N LEU A 174 9.82 2.81 -12.08
CA LEU A 174 9.04 1.84 -12.86
C LEU A 174 7.63 1.66 -12.33
N SER A 175 7.47 1.49 -11.02
CA SER A 175 6.21 1.34 -10.28
C SER A 175 6.55 1.26 -8.79
N SER A 176 5.56 0.95 -7.94
CA SER A 176 5.74 0.82 -6.50
C SER A 176 4.99 -0.38 -5.92
N LYS A 177 5.51 -0.88 -4.81
CA LYS A 177 4.79 -1.74 -3.87
C LYS A 177 4.17 -0.87 -2.80
N VAL A 178 3.15 -1.39 -2.13
CA VAL A 178 2.56 -0.75 -0.96
C VAL A 178 2.57 -1.76 0.18
N THR A 179 2.96 -1.32 1.37
CA THR A 179 2.99 -2.17 2.56
C THR A 179 1.61 -2.23 3.19
N ALA A 180 1.17 -3.42 3.62
CA ALA A 180 -0.13 -3.57 4.29
C ALA A 180 -0.11 -2.95 5.70
N VAL A 181 1.03 -3.03 6.39
CA VAL A 181 1.25 -2.40 7.69
C VAL A 181 2.03 -1.12 7.48
N GLY A 182 1.64 -0.04 8.14
CA GLY A 182 2.27 1.28 7.95
C GLY A 182 1.83 2.01 6.69
N SER A 183 1.31 1.28 5.69
CA SER A 183 0.74 1.86 4.47
C SER A 183 1.75 2.74 3.75
N GLU A 184 2.97 2.25 3.56
CA GLU A 184 4.06 2.98 2.92
C GLU A 184 4.16 2.64 1.44
N VAL A 185 4.53 3.63 0.63
CA VAL A 185 4.78 3.43 -0.80
C VAL A 185 6.27 3.17 -1.04
N ARG A 186 6.59 1.98 -1.56
CA ARG A 186 7.96 1.50 -1.75
C ARG A 186 8.28 1.28 -3.23
N GLY A 187 9.09 2.16 -3.79
CA GLY A 187 9.40 2.27 -5.21
C GLY A 187 10.31 1.17 -5.75
N ILE A 188 10.09 0.88 -7.04
CA ILE A 188 10.94 0.05 -7.88
C ILE A 188 11.56 0.96 -8.93
N TRP A 189 12.89 1.06 -8.94
CA TRP A 189 13.65 1.89 -9.86
C TRP A 189 14.68 1.06 -10.59
N TYR A 190 15.03 1.50 -11.80
CA TYR A 190 15.96 0.82 -12.68
C TYR A 190 16.93 1.81 -13.32
N SER A 191 18.23 1.52 -13.22
CA SER A 191 19.29 2.23 -13.90
C SER A 191 20.00 1.26 -14.84
N GLY A 192 19.79 1.43 -16.14
CA GLY A 192 20.33 0.60 -17.21
C GLY A 192 19.74 1.00 -18.56
N GLU A 193 20.11 0.32 -19.63
CA GLU A 193 19.74 0.72 -21.01
C GLU A 193 18.47 0.02 -21.53
N LEU A 194 18.01 -1.04 -20.86
CA LEU A 194 16.91 -1.85 -21.35
C LEU A 194 15.57 -1.25 -20.97
N LYS A 195 14.67 -1.15 -21.96
CA LYS A 195 13.29 -0.76 -21.70
C LYS A 195 12.60 -1.79 -20.79
N GLN A 196 12.13 -1.33 -19.65
CA GLN A 196 11.35 -2.13 -18.71
C GLN A 196 9.83 -1.94 -18.97
N PRO A 197 8.98 -2.90 -18.57
CA PRO A 197 7.53 -2.78 -18.72
C PRO A 197 6.94 -1.55 -18.02
N GLY A 198 7.38 -1.27 -16.79
CA GLY A 198 6.85 -0.18 -15.97
C GLY A 198 5.42 -0.43 -15.48
N VAL A 199 4.80 0.62 -14.96
CA VAL A 199 3.44 0.61 -14.40
C VAL A 199 2.40 0.33 -15.48
N SER A 200 1.46 -0.56 -15.17
CA SER A 200 0.37 -0.90 -16.08
C SER A 200 -0.68 0.22 -16.16
N LYS A 201 -1.43 0.21 -17.27
CA LYS A 201 -2.56 1.11 -17.47
C LYS A 201 -3.52 1.06 -16.28
N TYR A 202 -4.00 2.22 -15.86
CA TYR A 202 -4.93 2.45 -14.75
C TYR A 202 -4.37 2.27 -13.34
N GLU A 203 -3.20 1.64 -13.16
CA GLU A 203 -2.64 1.39 -11.82
C GLU A 203 -2.19 2.69 -11.13
N ASP A 204 -1.91 3.77 -11.87
CA ASP A 204 -1.61 5.09 -11.30
C ASP A 204 -2.86 5.85 -10.82
N ILE A 205 -4.07 5.43 -11.19
CA ILE A 205 -5.31 6.12 -10.81
C ILE A 205 -5.48 6.09 -9.30
N LYS A 206 -5.65 7.27 -8.70
CA LYS A 206 -5.98 7.46 -7.28
C LYS A 206 -7.51 7.38 -7.08
N ILE A 207 -8.11 8.46 -6.57
CA ILE A 207 -9.55 8.65 -6.58
C ILE A 207 -9.92 9.29 -7.91
N GLN A 208 -10.86 8.67 -8.63
CA GLN A 208 -11.30 9.15 -9.94
C GLN A 208 -12.81 9.16 -10.02
N LYS A 209 -13.38 10.32 -10.37
CA LYS A 209 -14.81 10.42 -10.68
C LYS A 209 -15.11 9.57 -11.92
N MET A 210 -16.13 8.74 -11.81
CA MET A 210 -16.62 7.91 -12.91
C MET A 210 -17.71 8.64 -13.70
N LYS A 211 -17.77 8.37 -15.01
CA LYS A 211 -18.81 8.89 -15.91
C LYS A 211 -20.11 8.09 -15.80
N LEU A 212 -20.68 8.06 -14.59
CA LEU A 212 -21.94 7.37 -14.25
C LEU A 212 -22.84 8.30 -13.43
N SER A 213 -24.15 8.05 -13.45
CA SER A 213 -25.12 8.82 -12.66
C SER A 213 -26.37 8.01 -12.38
N SER A 214 -26.83 7.97 -11.14
CA SER A 214 -28.03 7.21 -10.74
C SER A 214 -29.12 8.11 -10.17
N ILE A 215 -28.87 8.72 -9.02
CA ILE A 215 -29.81 9.56 -8.28
C ILE A 215 -29.27 10.97 -8.09
N ASN A 216 -30.16 11.96 -8.07
CA ASN A 216 -29.79 13.35 -7.86
C ASN A 216 -29.65 13.71 -6.37
N LYS A 217 -29.13 14.90 -6.07
CA LYS A 217 -28.88 15.36 -4.68
C LYS A 217 -30.12 15.34 -3.78
N LYS A 218 -31.32 15.60 -4.32
CA LYS A 218 -32.58 15.54 -3.56
C LYS A 218 -32.90 14.09 -3.20
N GLU A 219 -32.81 13.19 -4.17
CA GLU A 219 -32.96 11.76 -3.92
C GLU A 219 -31.91 11.24 -2.92
N CYS A 220 -30.67 11.75 -2.93
CA CYS A 220 -29.66 11.42 -1.92
C CYS A 220 -30.09 11.84 -0.50
N ALA A 221 -30.64 13.05 -0.33
CA ALA A 221 -31.12 13.52 0.96
C ALA A 221 -32.29 12.66 1.48
N GLU A 222 -33.22 12.27 0.59
CA GLU A 222 -34.29 11.32 0.90
C GLU A 222 -33.73 9.96 1.31
N LEU A 223 -32.74 9.43 0.58
CA LEU A 223 -32.07 8.18 0.90
C LEU A 223 -31.38 8.20 2.27
N VAL A 224 -30.73 9.31 2.64
CA VAL A 224 -30.14 9.47 3.98
C VAL A 224 -31.20 9.36 5.07
N GLN A 225 -32.39 9.94 4.84
CA GLN A 225 -33.48 9.86 5.80
C GLN A 225 -34.04 8.43 5.90
N GLU A 226 -34.26 7.76 4.76
CA GLU A 226 -34.69 6.35 4.69
C GLU A 226 -33.72 5.45 5.49
N ILE A 227 -32.41 5.65 5.34
CA ILE A 227 -31.37 4.90 6.07
C ILE A 227 -31.41 5.15 7.58
N LYS A 228 -31.60 6.41 8.01
CA LYS A 228 -31.68 6.75 9.45
C LYS A 228 -32.89 6.11 10.12
N ASP A 229 -34.00 6.03 9.37
CA ASP A 229 -35.27 5.50 9.87
C ASP A 229 -35.32 3.97 9.80
N TYR A 230 -34.51 3.34 8.94
CA TYR A 230 -34.43 1.88 8.83
C TYR A 230 -33.83 1.24 10.10
N LYS A 231 -34.63 0.42 10.80
CA LYS A 231 -34.24 -0.28 12.04
C LYS A 231 -34.06 -1.79 11.89
N GLU A 232 -34.36 -2.32 10.72
CA GLU A 232 -34.42 -3.77 10.47
C GLU A 232 -33.15 -4.31 9.79
N ALA A 233 -32.05 -3.55 9.80
CA ALA A 233 -30.79 -3.99 9.21
C ALA A 233 -30.28 -5.26 9.91
N VAL A 234 -29.97 -6.29 9.11
CA VAL A 234 -29.41 -7.56 9.59
C VAL A 234 -28.06 -7.31 10.25
N ASN A 235 -27.23 -6.47 9.61
CA ASN A 235 -25.95 -6.01 10.13
C ASN A 235 -26.03 -4.49 10.38
N PRO A 236 -26.61 -4.05 11.52
CA PRO A 236 -26.90 -2.65 11.80
C PRO A 236 -25.61 -1.85 12.07
N TRP A 237 -25.78 -0.54 12.31
CA TRP A 237 -24.69 0.37 12.66
C TRP A 237 -23.73 -0.24 13.69
N SER A 238 -22.55 -0.65 13.21
CA SER A 238 -21.53 -1.28 14.02
C SER A 238 -20.19 -0.54 13.89
N TYR A 239 -19.41 -0.68 14.96
CA TYR A 239 -18.01 -0.26 15.05
C TYR A 239 -17.08 -1.48 15.13
N ASP A 240 -17.56 -2.65 14.71
CA ASP A 240 -16.83 -3.90 14.90
C ASP A 240 -15.95 -4.24 13.68
N GLY A 241 -14.96 -5.11 13.88
CA GLY A 241 -14.07 -5.57 12.80
C GLY A 241 -13.12 -4.48 12.28
N ILE A 242 -13.11 -4.27 10.96
CA ILE A 242 -12.18 -3.36 10.25
C ILE A 242 -12.42 -1.90 10.66
N ASN A 243 -13.69 -1.49 10.80
CA ASN A 243 -14.06 -0.13 11.19
C ASN A 243 -13.50 0.25 12.56
N GLY A 244 -13.43 -0.76 13.44
CA GLY A 244 -12.91 -0.69 14.79
C GLY A 244 -11.47 -0.20 14.88
N ASN A 245 -10.67 -0.52 13.87
CA ASN A 245 -9.23 -0.25 13.84
C ASN A 245 -8.92 1.08 13.14
N TYR A 246 -9.76 1.53 12.21
CA TYR A 246 -9.49 2.73 11.41
C TYR A 246 -10.24 3.98 11.89
N GLY A 247 -11.34 3.86 12.63
CA GLY A 247 -12.10 5.03 13.13
C GLY A 247 -11.39 5.90 14.18
N GLY A 248 -10.12 5.62 14.47
CA GLY A 248 -9.32 6.27 15.49
C GLY A 248 -9.74 5.92 16.91
N PRO A 249 -9.04 6.46 17.93
CA PRO A 249 -9.35 6.21 19.34
C PRO A 249 -10.79 6.59 19.73
N GLU A 250 -11.36 7.58 19.05
CA GLU A 250 -12.71 8.10 19.27
C GLU A 250 -13.81 7.33 18.53
N LYS A 251 -13.45 6.32 17.73
CA LYS A 251 -14.38 5.40 17.09
C LYS A 251 -15.39 6.08 16.15
N THR A 252 -14.89 6.93 15.27
CA THR A 252 -15.72 7.88 14.51
C THR A 252 -16.28 7.36 13.19
N TRP A 253 -16.10 6.07 12.87
CA TRP A 253 -16.54 5.47 11.60
C TRP A 253 -17.42 4.24 11.82
N TYR A 254 -18.63 4.28 11.26
CA TYR A 254 -19.66 3.26 11.44
C TYR A 254 -20.19 2.74 10.11
N THR A 255 -20.71 1.51 10.13
CA THR A 255 -21.24 0.86 8.92
C THR A 255 -22.55 0.11 9.17
N ILE A 256 -23.42 0.09 8.16
CA ILE A 256 -24.43 -0.95 7.95
C ILE A 256 -23.92 -1.82 6.79
N GLU A 257 -23.73 -3.12 7.02
CA GLU A 257 -23.30 -4.05 5.97
C GLU A 257 -24.50 -4.72 5.29
N VAL A 258 -24.65 -4.47 4.00
CA VAL A 258 -25.67 -5.12 3.16
C VAL A 258 -25.12 -6.44 2.63
N VAL A 259 -23.95 -6.40 2.01
CA VAL A 259 -23.14 -7.58 1.67
C VAL A 259 -21.93 -7.53 2.58
N PRO A 260 -21.86 -8.36 3.63
CA PRO A 260 -20.76 -8.32 4.60
C PRO A 260 -19.43 -8.79 4.01
N ILE A 261 -18.33 -8.26 4.55
CA ILE A 261 -16.99 -8.71 4.13
C ILE A 261 -16.68 -10.15 4.56
N ASN A 262 -17.32 -10.62 5.64
CA ASN A 262 -17.29 -12.02 6.06
C ASN A 262 -18.40 -12.79 5.31
N PRO A 263 -18.08 -13.72 4.40
CA PRO A 263 -19.05 -14.42 3.58
C PRO A 263 -19.84 -15.47 4.36
N ASN A 264 -19.50 -15.73 5.62
CA ASN A 264 -20.34 -16.52 6.52
C ASN A 264 -21.45 -15.69 7.17
N SER A 265 -21.38 -14.35 7.09
CA SER A 265 -22.43 -13.46 7.56
C SER A 265 -23.56 -13.38 6.54
N GLU A 266 -24.77 -13.12 7.02
CA GLU A 266 -25.96 -13.03 6.18
C GLU A 266 -25.96 -11.74 5.35
N VAL A 267 -26.27 -11.89 4.05
CA VAL A 267 -26.50 -10.77 3.14
C VAL A 267 -27.92 -10.23 3.36
N ASP A 268 -28.04 -8.93 3.60
CA ASP A 268 -29.32 -8.25 3.81
C ASP A 268 -29.96 -7.90 2.45
N TYR A 269 -30.64 -8.85 1.82
CA TYR A 269 -31.39 -8.56 0.59
C TYR A 269 -32.61 -7.65 0.85
N THR A 270 -33.18 -7.74 2.06
CA THR A 270 -34.40 -7.03 2.46
C THR A 270 -34.21 -5.52 2.43
N ILE A 271 -33.05 -5.01 2.84
CA ILE A 271 -32.78 -3.56 2.79
C ILE A 271 -32.82 -2.99 1.37
N LEU A 272 -32.40 -3.75 0.35
CA LEU A 272 -32.45 -3.33 -1.04
C LEU A 272 -33.89 -3.29 -1.58
N GLU A 273 -34.75 -4.20 -1.11
CA GLU A 273 -36.19 -4.20 -1.44
C GLU A 273 -36.92 -3.03 -0.76
N LYS A 274 -36.58 -2.75 0.50
CA LYS A 274 -37.24 -1.71 1.32
C LYS A 274 -36.71 -0.30 1.07
N ILE A 275 -35.52 -0.15 0.52
CA ILE A 275 -34.90 1.15 0.19
C ILE A 275 -34.60 1.21 -1.33
N PRO A 276 -35.62 1.48 -2.18
CA PRO A 276 -35.46 1.44 -3.63
C PRO A 276 -34.39 2.39 -4.19
N LYS A 277 -34.12 3.51 -3.51
CA LYS A 277 -33.06 4.44 -3.90
C LYS A 277 -31.67 3.84 -3.73
N LEU A 278 -31.45 3.04 -2.69
CA LEU A 278 -30.21 2.28 -2.50
C LEU A 278 -30.05 1.25 -3.62
N ALA A 279 -31.12 0.52 -3.94
CA ALA A 279 -31.11 -0.43 -5.06
C ALA A 279 -30.80 0.26 -6.40
N LYS A 280 -31.34 1.45 -6.65
CA LYS A 280 -31.04 2.24 -7.86
C LYS A 280 -29.55 2.65 -7.93
N VAL A 281 -28.95 3.02 -6.80
CA VAL A 281 -27.50 3.32 -6.74
C VAL A 281 -26.65 2.08 -7.04
N VAL A 282 -27.02 0.92 -6.50
CA VAL A 282 -26.29 -0.34 -6.75
C VAL A 282 -26.46 -0.76 -8.21
N ASN A 283 -27.70 -0.83 -8.70
CA ASN A 283 -28.06 -1.35 -10.03
C ASN A 283 -27.51 -0.52 -11.20
N GLU A 284 -27.23 0.77 -11.00
CA GLU A 284 -26.58 1.61 -12.01
C GLU A 284 -25.17 1.11 -12.34
N ILE A 285 -24.41 0.69 -11.32
CA ILE A 285 -23.02 0.29 -11.50
C ILE A 285 -22.85 -1.22 -11.59
N THR A 286 -23.57 -2.01 -10.79
CA THR A 286 -23.44 -3.48 -10.76
C THR A 286 -24.72 -4.16 -10.29
N SER A 287 -24.72 -5.47 -10.13
CA SER A 287 -25.74 -6.21 -9.41
C SER A 287 -25.20 -6.69 -8.04
N VAL A 288 -26.09 -6.87 -7.06
CA VAL A 288 -25.69 -7.22 -5.68
C VAL A 288 -24.89 -8.53 -5.59
N ASP A 289 -25.18 -9.50 -6.46
CA ASP A 289 -24.46 -10.78 -6.57
C ASP A 289 -23.01 -10.64 -7.04
N LYS A 290 -22.66 -9.48 -7.62
CA LYS A 290 -21.31 -9.13 -8.05
C LYS A 290 -20.60 -8.19 -7.07
N CYS A 291 -21.19 -7.95 -5.91
CA CYS A 291 -20.54 -7.23 -4.82
C CYS A 291 -19.82 -8.22 -3.91
N THR A 292 -18.54 -8.02 -3.66
CA THR A 292 -17.80 -8.70 -2.59
C THR A 292 -17.99 -8.00 -1.25
N TRP A 293 -18.38 -6.72 -1.28
CA TRP A 293 -18.73 -5.94 -0.10
C TRP A 293 -19.68 -4.80 -0.53
N LEU A 294 -20.76 -4.58 0.22
CA LEU A 294 -21.68 -3.46 0.00
C LEU A 294 -22.10 -2.94 1.36
N VAL A 295 -21.84 -1.66 1.58
CA VAL A 295 -21.95 -1.06 2.90
C VAL A 295 -22.41 0.39 2.80
N ILE A 296 -23.20 0.81 3.78
CA ILE A 296 -23.51 2.20 4.03
C ILE A 296 -22.62 2.65 5.18
N THR A 297 -21.79 3.65 4.95
CA THR A 297 -20.86 4.19 5.94
C THR A 297 -21.31 5.53 6.47
N ARG A 298 -20.99 5.81 7.73
CA ARG A 298 -21.14 7.10 8.39
C ARG A 298 -19.84 7.50 9.07
N VAL A 299 -19.40 8.74 8.92
CA VAL A 299 -18.38 9.34 9.79
C VAL A 299 -18.92 10.52 10.56
N GLU A 300 -18.50 10.60 11.82
CA GLU A 300 -18.91 11.62 12.79
C GLU A 300 -18.52 13.04 12.33
N PRO A 301 -19.28 14.09 12.72
CA PRO A 301 -18.94 15.48 12.44
C PRO A 301 -17.73 15.98 13.26
N LYS A 302 -17.15 17.10 12.84
CA LYS A 302 -16.09 17.90 13.49
C LYS A 302 -14.72 17.23 13.61
N ASN A 303 -14.68 16.06 14.22
CA ASN A 303 -13.45 15.30 14.50
C ASN A 303 -13.49 13.90 13.86
N GLY A 304 -14.37 13.69 12.87
CA GLY A 304 -14.50 12.39 12.24
C GLY A 304 -13.23 12.03 11.49
N VAL A 305 -12.70 10.83 11.73
CA VAL A 305 -11.46 10.34 11.14
C VAL A 305 -11.56 8.88 10.73
N ILE A 306 -11.05 8.60 9.55
CA ILE A 306 -10.62 7.26 9.17
C ILE A 306 -9.11 7.37 9.02
N GLN A 307 -8.36 6.75 9.93
CA GLN A 307 -6.90 6.81 10.00
C GLN A 307 -6.25 6.28 8.72
N ARG A 308 -5.01 6.69 8.46
CA ARG A 308 -4.23 6.23 7.32
C ARG A 308 -4.10 4.71 7.33
N HIS A 309 -4.53 4.09 6.24
CA HIS A 309 -4.46 2.64 6.04
C HIS A 309 -4.41 2.29 4.55
N THR A 310 -4.28 0.99 4.28
CA THR A 310 -4.38 0.35 2.96
C THR A 310 -5.22 -0.90 3.13
N ASP A 311 -6.09 -1.18 2.17
CA ASP A 311 -6.91 -2.39 2.16
C ASP A 311 -6.30 -3.47 1.25
N ILE A 312 -5.00 -3.75 1.38
CA ILE A 312 -4.28 -4.85 0.68
C ILE A 312 -4.33 -6.16 1.47
N GLY A 313 -4.47 -6.07 2.79
CA GLY A 313 -4.47 -7.25 3.69
C GLY A 313 -5.85 -7.84 3.95
N HIS A 314 -6.91 -7.07 3.67
CA HIS A 314 -8.30 -7.46 3.87
C HIS A 314 -8.98 -7.94 2.58
N ASP A 315 -8.16 -8.33 1.60
CA ASP A 315 -8.55 -8.84 0.29
C ASP A 315 -9.28 -10.16 0.46
N SER A 316 -10.60 -10.09 0.61
CA SER A 316 -11.55 -11.19 0.42
C SER A 316 -11.33 -12.41 1.32
N TRP A 317 -12.29 -12.71 2.20
CA TRP A 317 -12.33 -14.06 2.79
C TRP A 317 -12.56 -15.15 1.73
N ASP A 318 -12.86 -14.80 0.46
CA ASP A 318 -12.83 -15.76 -0.63
C ASP A 318 -11.43 -16.02 -1.23
N TYR A 319 -10.39 -15.21 -0.93
CA TYR A 319 -9.01 -15.25 -1.47
C TYR A 319 -8.92 -15.35 -3.02
N GLN A 320 -10.04 -15.23 -3.73
CA GLN A 320 -10.16 -15.54 -5.15
C GLN A 320 -10.13 -14.27 -6.00
N THR A 321 -10.68 -13.17 -5.47
CA THR A 321 -10.80 -11.92 -6.24
C THR A 321 -9.75 -10.89 -5.81
N LYS A 322 -8.72 -10.72 -6.64
CA LYS A 322 -7.69 -9.68 -6.43
C LYS A 322 -8.29 -8.28 -6.56
N ASN A 323 -7.67 -7.28 -5.93
CA ASN A 323 -8.07 -5.88 -6.09
C ASN A 323 -7.39 -5.18 -7.28
N GLY A 324 -8.05 -4.13 -7.78
CA GLY A 324 -7.49 -3.18 -8.74
C GLY A 324 -8.28 -3.09 -10.06
N PRO A 325 -7.94 -2.11 -10.91
CA PRO A 325 -8.69 -1.79 -12.12
C PRO A 325 -8.37 -2.71 -13.30
N LYS A 326 -8.68 -4.00 -13.14
CA LYS A 326 -8.55 -5.03 -14.18
C LYS A 326 -9.78 -5.90 -14.20
N LEU A 327 -10.17 -6.38 -15.39
CA LEU A 327 -11.32 -7.25 -15.57
C LEU A 327 -11.28 -8.45 -14.60
N GLY A 328 -12.41 -8.72 -13.95
CA GLY A 328 -12.55 -9.79 -12.95
C GLY A 328 -11.89 -9.52 -11.60
N ARG A 329 -11.31 -8.34 -11.38
CA ARG A 329 -10.79 -7.90 -10.06
C ARG A 329 -11.80 -7.03 -9.32
N SER A 330 -11.63 -6.87 -8.02
CA SER A 330 -12.49 -6.02 -7.19
C SER A 330 -12.12 -4.54 -7.34
N LEU A 331 -13.11 -3.70 -7.65
CA LEU A 331 -13.05 -2.24 -7.65
C LEU A 331 -13.79 -1.69 -6.45
N ARG A 332 -13.18 -0.77 -5.69
CA ARG A 332 -13.90 -0.01 -4.66
C ARG A 332 -14.50 1.25 -5.23
N ILE A 333 -15.81 1.36 -5.06
CA ILE A 333 -16.63 2.45 -5.53
C ILE A 333 -17.21 3.19 -4.33
N HIS A 334 -17.06 4.50 -4.32
CA HIS A 334 -17.70 5.41 -3.38
C HIS A 334 -18.82 6.16 -4.09
N PHE A 335 -20.01 6.13 -3.50
CA PHE A 335 -21.13 6.98 -3.87
C PHE A 335 -21.54 7.82 -2.65
N PRO A 336 -21.07 9.09 -2.55
CA PRO A 336 -21.45 9.98 -1.45
C PRO A 336 -22.93 10.33 -1.54
N ILE A 337 -23.69 10.06 -0.47
CA ILE A 337 -25.10 10.44 -0.37
C ILE A 337 -25.30 11.67 0.52
N GLN A 338 -24.32 12.00 1.36
CA GLN A 338 -24.22 13.27 2.07
C GLN A 338 -22.75 13.52 2.40
N VAL A 339 -22.17 14.58 1.85
CA VAL A 339 -20.78 14.98 2.11
C VAL A 339 -20.64 16.49 1.93
N ASP A 340 -19.98 17.13 2.88
CA ASP A 340 -19.68 18.57 2.86
C ASP A 340 -18.25 18.81 2.35
N GLU A 341 -17.91 20.05 1.98
CA GLU A 341 -16.59 20.38 1.39
C GLU A 341 -15.43 20.29 2.38
N GLU A 342 -15.75 20.34 3.68
CA GLU A 342 -14.85 20.16 4.81
C GLU A 342 -14.52 18.68 5.09
N CYS A 343 -15.17 17.74 4.37
CA CYS A 343 -14.77 16.35 4.36
C CYS A 343 -13.71 16.11 3.27
N ILE A 344 -12.49 15.80 3.71
CA ILE A 344 -11.33 15.64 2.83
C ILE A 344 -10.95 14.16 2.80
N PHE A 345 -10.89 13.61 1.59
CA PHE A 345 -10.35 12.28 1.31
C PHE A 345 -8.94 12.47 0.79
N THR A 346 -7.96 11.86 1.43
CA THR A 346 -6.57 12.00 0.99
C THR A 346 -6.03 10.63 0.59
N GLN A 347 -5.31 10.58 -0.54
CA GLN A 347 -4.69 9.35 -1.02
C GLN A 347 -3.27 9.61 -1.54
N VAL A 348 -2.38 8.67 -1.26
CA VAL A 348 -0.99 8.68 -1.72
C VAL A 348 -0.88 7.92 -3.05
N GLY A 349 -0.23 8.52 -4.04
CA GLY A 349 0.06 7.89 -5.33
C GLY A 349 1.16 6.85 -5.26
N LEU A 350 1.39 6.10 -6.35
CA LEU A 350 2.52 5.18 -6.42
C LEU A 350 3.87 5.91 -6.48
N ASP A 351 3.86 7.20 -6.81
CA ASP A 351 4.98 8.13 -6.74
C ASP A 351 5.28 8.65 -5.33
N GLY A 352 4.45 8.28 -4.33
CA GLY A 352 4.56 8.77 -2.96
C GLY A 352 3.94 10.15 -2.73
N GLU A 353 3.35 10.77 -3.76
CA GLU A 353 2.74 12.09 -3.66
C GLU A 353 1.33 12.02 -3.09
N THR A 354 1.04 12.92 -2.17
CA THR A 354 -0.26 13.01 -1.49
C THR A 354 -1.21 13.92 -2.27
N GLU A 355 -2.47 13.51 -2.43
CA GLU A 355 -3.51 14.35 -3.05
C GLU A 355 -4.80 14.34 -2.25
N ASP A 356 -5.39 15.53 -2.07
CA ASP A 356 -6.66 15.74 -1.42
C ASP A 356 -7.81 15.80 -2.43
N PHE A 357 -8.87 15.05 -2.15
CA PHE A 357 -10.06 14.91 -2.96
C PHE A 357 -11.29 15.37 -2.16
N ARG A 358 -12.13 16.20 -2.82
CA ARG A 358 -13.42 16.65 -2.31
C ARG A 358 -14.53 16.03 -3.13
N LEU A 359 -14.92 14.82 -2.72
CA LEU A 359 -15.99 14.06 -3.38
C LEU A 359 -17.32 14.82 -3.27
N LYS A 360 -18.19 14.69 -4.28
CA LYS A 360 -19.47 15.38 -4.32
C LYS A 360 -20.64 14.41 -4.18
N THR A 361 -21.68 14.85 -3.47
CA THR A 361 -22.94 14.09 -3.32
C THR A 361 -23.58 13.78 -4.66
N GLY A 362 -23.97 12.52 -4.83
CA GLY A 362 -24.68 12.02 -6.02
C GLY A 362 -23.78 11.59 -7.17
N GLU A 363 -22.48 11.42 -6.94
CA GLU A 363 -21.51 11.06 -7.98
C GLU A 363 -20.77 9.76 -7.63
N TYR A 364 -20.38 8.99 -8.65
CA TYR A 364 -19.58 7.78 -8.49
C TYR A 364 -18.09 8.10 -8.54
N TYR A 365 -17.34 7.52 -7.60
CA TYR A 365 -15.89 7.60 -7.57
C TYR A 365 -15.31 6.21 -7.44
N TYR A 366 -14.34 5.87 -8.27
CA TYR A 366 -13.42 4.80 -7.98
C TYR A 366 -12.37 5.30 -6.99
N MET A 367 -12.02 4.46 -6.02
CA MET A 367 -10.88 4.68 -5.14
C MET A 367 -10.00 3.43 -5.15
N ASP A 368 -8.71 3.58 -5.46
CA ASP A 368 -7.78 2.47 -5.34
C ASP A 368 -7.44 2.18 -3.87
N LYS A 369 -8.25 1.35 -3.23
CA LYS A 369 -8.10 0.99 -1.81
C LYS A 369 -6.75 0.33 -1.46
N ARG A 370 -5.98 -0.13 -2.45
CA ARG A 370 -4.63 -0.67 -2.25
C ARG A 370 -3.63 0.43 -1.88
N LYS A 371 -3.89 1.67 -2.25
CA LYS A 371 -3.02 2.81 -1.96
C LYS A 371 -3.29 3.39 -0.58
N PRO A 372 -2.27 3.97 0.09
CA PRO A 372 -2.47 4.60 1.39
C PRO A 372 -3.49 5.71 1.30
N HIS A 373 -4.48 5.70 2.18
CA HIS A 373 -5.54 6.70 2.18
C HIS A 373 -6.12 6.92 3.58
N TRP A 374 -6.74 8.08 3.77
CA TRP A 374 -7.44 8.46 5.00
C TRP A 374 -8.56 9.45 4.69
N VAL A 375 -9.42 9.68 5.69
CA VAL A 375 -10.52 10.65 5.59
C VAL A 375 -10.58 11.47 6.86
N VAL A 376 -10.76 12.78 6.71
CA VAL A 376 -11.05 13.70 7.82
C VAL A 376 -12.38 14.41 7.53
N ASN A 377 -13.27 14.42 8.51
CA ASN A 377 -14.57 15.07 8.43
C ASN A 377 -14.65 16.22 9.43
N ASN A 378 -14.28 17.41 8.98
CA ASN A 378 -14.31 18.62 9.80
C ASN A 378 -15.66 19.37 9.71
N SER A 379 -16.65 18.83 8.98
CA SER A 379 -17.96 19.45 8.83
C SER A 379 -18.80 19.35 10.09
N GLU A 380 -19.78 20.24 10.21
CA GLU A 380 -20.79 20.18 11.28
C GLU A 380 -21.76 18.98 11.11
N ASN A 381 -21.82 18.40 9.91
CA ASN A 381 -22.69 17.28 9.59
C ASN A 381 -21.93 15.96 9.50
N TYR A 382 -22.66 14.87 9.75
CA TYR A 382 -22.22 13.52 9.41
C TYR A 382 -21.96 13.40 7.91
N ARG A 383 -20.96 12.60 7.56
CA ARG A 383 -20.73 12.18 6.17
C ARG A 383 -21.28 10.77 5.95
N PHE A 384 -22.10 10.58 4.93
CA PHE A 384 -22.71 9.30 4.55
C PHE A 384 -22.34 8.89 3.12
N HIS A 385 -21.80 7.68 2.97
CA HIS A 385 -21.45 7.11 1.66
C HIS A 385 -22.01 5.70 1.53
N VAL A 386 -22.43 5.33 0.33
CA VAL A 386 -22.54 3.93 -0.08
C VAL A 386 -21.19 3.52 -0.65
N ILE A 387 -20.56 2.49 -0.10
CA ILE A 387 -19.30 1.93 -0.59
C ILE A 387 -19.59 0.52 -1.11
N MET A 388 -19.06 0.22 -2.30
CA MET A 388 -19.25 -1.06 -2.98
C MET A 388 -17.89 -1.57 -3.46
N ASP A 389 -17.54 -2.79 -3.07
CA ASP A 389 -16.47 -3.54 -3.72
C ASP A 389 -17.12 -4.46 -4.75
N ILE A 390 -16.89 -4.18 -6.04
CA ILE A 390 -17.61 -4.81 -7.17
C ILE A 390 -16.64 -5.55 -8.10
N GLU A 391 -17.11 -6.60 -8.77
CA GLU A 391 -16.35 -7.21 -9.86
C GLU A 391 -16.17 -6.22 -11.02
N CYS A 392 -14.93 -6.06 -11.50
CA CYS A 392 -14.57 -5.17 -12.58
C CYS A 392 -15.00 -5.73 -13.94
N GLU A 393 -15.82 -4.96 -14.65
CA GLU A 393 -16.25 -5.21 -16.02
C GLU A 393 -15.73 -4.09 -16.93
N GLN A 394 -15.78 -4.30 -18.24
CA GLN A 394 -15.28 -3.32 -19.22
C GLN A 394 -15.97 -1.96 -19.07
N LYS A 395 -17.28 -1.94 -18.80
CA LYS A 395 -18.05 -0.69 -18.58
C LYS A 395 -17.49 0.15 -17.43
N HIS A 396 -16.90 -0.48 -16.40
CA HIS A 396 -16.30 0.24 -15.28
C HIS A 396 -15.01 0.92 -15.70
N LEU A 397 -14.17 0.24 -16.49
CA LEU A 397 -12.93 0.80 -17.02
C LEU A 397 -13.21 1.94 -18.01
N ASP A 398 -14.23 1.78 -18.85
CA ASP A 398 -14.65 2.81 -19.81
C ASP A 398 -15.16 4.06 -19.07
N ALA A 399 -15.79 3.90 -17.91
CA ALA A 399 -16.27 5.01 -17.08
C ALA A 399 -15.15 5.75 -16.32
N LEU A 400 -13.93 5.19 -16.24
CA LEU A 400 -12.75 5.82 -15.63
C LEU A 400 -11.99 6.75 -16.58
N LEU A 401 -12.18 6.59 -17.90
CA LEU A 401 -11.60 7.41 -18.97
C LEU A 401 -12.58 8.49 -19.39
#